data_AF-A0A9E5NQ42-F1
#
_entry.id   AF-A0A9E5NQ42-F1
#
_cell.length_a   1.000
_cell.length_b   1.000
_cell.length_c   1.000
_cell.angle_alpha   90.00
_cell.angle_beta   90.00
_cell.angle_gamma   90.00
#
_symmetry.space_group_name_H-M   'P 1'
#
loop_
_entity.id
_entity.type
_entity.pdbx_description
1 polymer ?
#
loop_
_entity_poly.entity_id
_entity_poly.type
_entity_poly.pdbx_seq_one_letter_code
_entity_poly.pdbx_strand_id
1 'polypeptide(L)' 'PAKKKAAAKKKAAAKPAPEPDEGGDDYESWTIPDLKGELEGRELATGGNKAALIARLRENDAEPF' A
#
# COMPACT_ATOMS: atom_id res chain seq x y z
N PRO A 1 -45.84 18.14 4.73
CA PRO A 1 -45.94 17.44 6.03
C PRO A 1 -44.71 16.53 6.23
N ALA A 2 -43.87 16.91 7.18
CA ALA A 2 -42.65 16.20 7.57
C ALA A 2 -42.96 14.85 8.23
N LYS A 3 -42.13 13.83 7.95
CA LYS A 3 -41.99 12.67 8.81
C LYS A 3 -40.52 12.49 9.16
N LYS A 4 -40.20 12.92 10.39
CA LYS A 4 -39.01 12.59 11.18
C LYS A 4 -38.99 11.10 11.54
N LYS A 5 -37.78 10.54 11.70
CA LYS A 5 -37.29 9.53 12.68
C LYS A 5 -36.04 8.84 12.07
N ALA A 6 -34.96 8.47 12.75
CA ALA A 6 -34.44 8.68 14.10
C ALA A 6 -32.94 8.22 14.09
N ALA A 7 -32.15 8.80 14.99
CA ALA A 7 -30.98 8.24 15.71
C ALA A 7 -29.89 7.43 14.99
N ALA A 8 -28.63 7.89 15.10
CA ALA A 8 -27.53 7.09 15.64
C ALA A 8 -26.30 7.95 15.98
N LYS A 9 -26.03 8.04 17.28
CA LYS A 9 -24.83 8.61 17.90
C LYS A 9 -23.70 7.58 17.80
N LYS A 10 -22.52 7.96 17.29
CA LYS A 10 -21.26 7.25 17.58
C LYS A 10 -20.02 8.11 17.32
N LYS A 11 -19.45 8.57 18.45
CA LYS A 11 -18.02 8.44 18.79
C LYS A 11 -17.01 9.12 17.84
N ALA A 12 -16.77 10.40 18.07
CA ALA A 12 -15.48 11.02 17.78
C ALA A 12 -14.46 10.45 18.78
N ALA A 13 -13.58 9.58 18.30
CA ALA A 13 -12.40 9.12 19.01
C ALA A 13 -11.32 8.77 17.96
N ALA A 14 -10.32 9.66 17.89
CA ALA A 14 -8.94 9.48 17.48
C ALA A 14 -8.57 8.26 16.61
N LYS A 15 -8.09 8.55 15.41
CA LYS A 15 -6.85 7.97 14.84
C LYS A 15 -6.39 8.93 13.73
N PRO A 16 -5.12 9.39 13.70
CA PRO A 16 -4.65 10.28 12.66
C PRO A 16 -4.83 9.57 11.31
N ALA A 17 -5.29 10.31 10.30
CA ALA A 17 -5.13 9.86 8.93
C ALA A 17 -3.62 9.66 8.71
N PRO A 18 -3.14 8.45 8.41
CA PRO A 18 -1.87 8.39 7.71
C PRO A 18 -2.15 9.06 6.37
N GLU A 19 -1.57 10.24 6.17
CA GLU A 19 -1.25 10.72 4.85
C GLU A 19 -0.39 9.59 4.24
N PRO A 20 -0.87 8.81 3.25
CA PRO A 20 0.08 8.04 2.48
C PRO A 20 0.90 9.09 1.74
N ASP A 21 2.11 9.30 2.23
CA ASP A 21 3.18 9.95 1.49
C ASP A 21 3.13 9.39 0.08
N GLU A 22 2.77 10.26 -0.87
CA GLU A 22 2.46 9.94 -2.25
C GLU A 22 3.77 9.74 -3.05
N GLY A 23 4.67 8.91 -2.50
CA GLY A 23 5.78 8.27 -3.19
C GLY A 23 5.37 6.86 -3.63
N GLY A 24 4.13 6.70 -4.10
CA GLY A 24 3.55 5.40 -4.40
C GLY A 24 4.17 4.83 -5.67
N ASP A 25 5.18 3.97 -5.52
CA ASP A 25 5.73 3.25 -6.65
C ASP A 25 4.64 2.45 -7.38
N ASP A 26 4.52 2.70 -8.69
CA ASP A 26 3.64 2.00 -9.62
C ASP A 26 4.18 0.60 -10.01
N TYR A 27 4.80 -0.12 -9.07
CA TYR A 27 5.24 -1.50 -9.27
C TYR A 27 4.08 -2.42 -9.68
N GLU A 28 2.83 -2.05 -9.39
CA GLU A 28 1.62 -2.73 -9.87
C GLU A 28 1.46 -2.66 -11.41
N SER A 29 1.95 -1.60 -12.05
CA SER A 29 2.00 -1.45 -13.51
C SER A 29 3.16 -2.21 -14.16
N TRP A 30 4.19 -2.55 -13.37
CA TRP A 30 5.34 -3.29 -13.88
C TRP A 30 4.98 -4.74 -14.19
N THR A 31 5.79 -5.41 -15.00
CA THR A 31 5.58 -6.83 -15.30
C THR A 31 6.38 -7.71 -14.33
N ILE A 32 6.01 -8.98 -14.18
CA ILE A 32 6.75 -9.93 -13.34
C ILE A 32 8.25 -9.97 -13.68
N PRO A 33 8.69 -10.05 -14.96
CA PRO A 33 10.13 -10.04 -15.27
C PRO A 33 10.81 -8.73 -14.87
N ASP A 34 10.13 -7.60 -15.00
CA ASP A 34 10.64 -6.28 -14.64
C ASP A 34 10.84 -6.16 -13.12
N LEU A 35 9.81 -6.55 -12.35
CA LEU A 35 9.87 -6.62 -10.88
C LEU A 35 10.95 -7.58 -10.39
N LYS A 36 11.13 -8.73 -11.06
CA LYS A 36 12.19 -9.68 -10.73
C LYS A 36 13.57 -9.10 -11.04
N GLY A 37 13.75 -8.41 -12.16
CA GLY A 37 15.02 -7.79 -12.52
C GLY A 37 15.45 -6.72 -11.51
N GLU A 38 14.50 -5.89 -11.08
CA GLU A 38 14.71 -4.88 -10.04
C GLU A 38 15.08 -5.53 -8.70
N LEU A 39 14.35 -6.57 -8.29
CA LEU A 39 14.66 -7.33 -7.07
C LEU A 39 16.02 -8.04 -7.17
N GLU A 40 16.38 -8.59 -8.32
CA GLU A 40 17.67 -9.27 -8.53
C GLU A 40 18.85 -8.28 -8.46
N GLY A 41 18.69 -7.09 -9.05
CA GLY A 41 19.66 -6.00 -8.96
C GLY A 41 19.85 -5.47 -7.53
N ARG A 42 18.82 -5.58 -6.70
CA ARG A 42 18.85 -5.25 -5.26
C ARG A 42 19.24 -6.44 -4.37
N GLU A 43 19.60 -7.59 -4.96
CA GLU A 43 19.90 -8.85 -4.26
C GLU A 43 18.78 -9.34 -3.32
N LEU A 44 17.53 -9.02 -3.66
CA LEU A 44 16.33 -9.41 -2.96
C LEU A 44 15.73 -10.70 -3.53
N ALA A 45 14.90 -11.36 -2.74
CA ALA A 45 14.22 -12.58 -3.16
C ALA A 45 13.24 -12.31 -4.33
N THR A 46 13.55 -12.83 -5.51
CA THR A 46 12.70 -12.79 -6.72
C THR A 46 11.67 -13.92 -6.78
N GLY A 47 11.50 -14.65 -5.67
CA GLY A 47 10.58 -15.79 -5.53
C GLY A 47 9.17 -15.35 -5.15
N GLY A 48 8.16 -15.98 -5.77
CA GLY A 48 6.75 -15.74 -5.46
C GLY A 48 5.96 -15.11 -6.61
N ASN A 49 4.73 -14.70 -6.31
CA ASN A 49 3.82 -14.06 -7.27
C ASN A 49 4.11 -12.56 -7.39
N LYS A 50 3.58 -11.94 -8.45
CA LYS A 50 3.70 -10.49 -8.72
C LYS A 50 3.48 -9.62 -7.47
N ALA A 51 2.41 -9.88 -6.72
CA ALA A 51 2.09 -9.12 -5.51
C ALA A 51 3.17 -9.23 -4.41
N ALA A 52 3.78 -10.41 -4.25
CA ALA A 52 4.87 -10.60 -3.29
C ALA A 52 6.13 -9.84 -3.72
N LEU A 53 6.41 -9.80 -5.02
CA LEU A 53 7.52 -9.02 -5.57
C LEU A 53 7.31 -7.51 -5.35
N ILE A 54 6.10 -7.01 -5.64
CA ILE A 54 5.71 -5.61 -5.43
C ILE A 54 5.81 -5.23 -3.96
N ALA A 55 5.25 -6.06 -3.07
CA ALA A 55 5.32 -5.83 -1.63
C ALA A 55 6.77 -5.73 -1.17
N ARG A 56 7.65 -6.62 -1.63
CA ARG A 56 9.07 -6.59 -1.27
C ARG A 56 9.79 -5.33 -1.76
N LEU A 57 9.49 -4.86 -2.98
CA LEU A 57 10.04 -3.60 -3.48
C LEU A 57 9.54 -2.42 -2.66
N ARG A 58 8.23 -2.35 -2.37
CA ARG A 58 7.66 -1.31 -1.50
C ARG A 58 8.23 -1.37 -0.09
N GLU A 59 8.38 -2.54 0.50
CA GLU A 59 8.99 -2.71 1.83
C GLU A 59 10.43 -2.20 1.83
N ASN A 60 11.21 -2.51 0.79
CA ASN A 60 12.59 -2.07 0.68
C ASN A 60 12.74 -0.56 0.44
N ASP A 61 11.82 0.05 -0.32
CA ASP A 61 11.80 1.50 -0.58
C ASP A 61 11.25 2.29 0.62
N ALA A 62 10.28 1.71 1.34
CA ALA A 62 9.61 2.32 2.48
C ALA A 62 10.29 2.07 3.84
N GLU A 63 11.50 1.49 3.90
CA GLU A 63 12.30 1.48 5.13
C GLU A 63 13.13 2.77 5.22
N PRO A 64 12.67 3.82 5.96
CA PRO A 64 13.54 4.92 6.33
C PRO A 64 14.61 4.41 7.32
N PHE A 65 15.86 4.78 7.05
CA PHE A 65 17.04 4.45 7.87
C PHE A 65 16.96 4.99 9.31
#